data_AF-A0A453BD18-F1
#
_entry.id   AF-A0A453BD18-F1
#
_cell.length_a   1.000
_cell.length_b   1.000
_cell.length_c   1.000
_cell.angle_alpha   90.00
_cell.angle_beta   90.00
_cell.angle_gamma   90.00
#
_symmetry.space_group_name_H-M   'P 1'
#
loop_
_entity.id
_entity.type
_entity.pdbx_description
1 polymer ?
#
loop_
_entity_poly.entity_id
_entity_poly.type
_entity_poly.pdbx_seq_one_letter_code
_entity_poly.pdbx_strand_id
1 'polypeptide(L)'
;ELSLTDWWNHAKEDKPLTLRKALKSVALLVPWMVWKHRNSCVFDNATPSLNTLPDSIQDEARSWAAAGAPGLRLVLPQTWDVH
;
A
#
# COMPACT_ATOMS: atom_id res chain seq x y z
N GLU A 1 -4.02 -16.78 17.98
CA GLU A 1 -4.04 -16.21 16.61
C GLU A 1 -3.45 -14.80 16.68
N LEU A 2 -2.63 -14.39 15.71
CA LEU A 2 -2.26 -12.97 15.58
C LEU A 2 -3.41 -12.24 14.88
N SER A 3 -4.11 -11.35 15.58
CA SER A 3 -5.12 -10.52 14.94
C SER A 3 -4.46 -9.39 14.14
N LEU A 4 -5.20 -8.81 13.18
CA LEU A 4 -4.77 -7.59 12.48
C LEU A 4 -4.47 -6.45 13.45
N THR A 5 -5.20 -6.39 14.57
CA THR A 5 -5.00 -5.40 15.63
C THR A 5 -3.67 -5.61 16.36
N ASP A 6 -3.32 -6.86 16.66
CA ASP A 6 -2.05 -7.21 17.31
C ASP A 6 -0.86 -6.89 16.39
N TRP A 7 -0.95 -7.27 15.11
CA TRP A 7 0.05 -6.90 14.11
C TRP A 7 0.20 -5.37 14.01
N TRP A 8 -0.90 -4.63 14.00
CA TRP A 8 -0.90 -3.17 13.87
C TRP A 8 -0.25 -2.47 15.06
N ASN A 9 -0.55 -2.92 16.28
CA ASN A 9 0.04 -2.38 17.50
C ASN A 9 1.55 -2.64 17.52
N HIS A 10 1.97 -3.87 17.20
CA HIS A 10 3.38 -4.22 17.10
C HIS A 10 4.12 -3.39 16.04
N ALA A 11 3.56 -3.29 14.83
CA ALA A 11 4.17 -2.55 13.71
C ALA A 11 4.30 -1.04 13.98
N LYS A 12 3.42 -0.47 14.82
CA LYS A 12 3.53 0.92 15.27
C LYS A 12 4.65 1.12 16.27
N GLU A 13 4.80 0.23 17.23
CA GLU A 13 5.80 0.35 18.29
C GLU A 13 7.21 0.23 17.73
N ASP A 14 7.42 -0.73 16.84
CA ASP A 14 8.72 -1.05 16.22
C ASP A 14 9.25 0.04 15.27
N LYS A 15 8.35 0.81 14.61
CA LYS A 15 8.78 1.77 13.58
C LYS A 15 9.11 3.16 14.14
N PRO A 16 10.18 3.82 13.63
CA PRO A 16 10.43 5.25 13.82
C PRO A 16 9.23 6.12 13.45
N LEU A 17 9.05 7.26 14.13
CA LEU A 17 7.92 8.18 13.93
C LEU A 17 7.71 8.59 12.45
N THR A 18 8.79 8.73 11.70
CA THR A 18 8.79 9.03 10.26
C THR A 18 8.13 7.92 9.43
N LEU A 19 8.41 6.66 9.77
CA LEU A 19 7.86 5.47 9.09
C LEU A 19 6.45 5.11 9.58
N ARG A 20 6.04 5.53 10.78
CA ARG A 20 4.65 5.33 11.26
C ARG A 20 3.63 6.05 10.39
N LYS A 21 3.96 7.22 9.85
CA LYS A 21 3.08 7.94 8.90
C LYS A 21 2.94 7.15 7.59
N ALA A 22 4.05 6.66 7.06
CA ALA A 22 4.04 5.82 5.86
C ALA A 22 3.25 4.52 6.07
N LEU A 23 3.43 3.86 7.21
CA LEU A 23 2.69 2.65 7.58
C LEU A 23 1.18 2.89 7.60
N LYS A 24 0.72 4.02 8.17
CA LYS A 24 -0.71 4.40 8.13
C LYS A 24 -1.22 4.58 6.70
N SER A 25 -0.46 5.26 5.85
CA SER A 25 -0.85 5.46 4.45
C SER A 25 -0.93 4.14 3.70
N VAL A 26 0.06 3.24 3.86
CA VAL A 26 0.05 1.91 3.20
C VAL A 26 -1.08 1.02 3.73
N ALA A 27 -1.31 1.02 5.05
CA ALA A 27 -2.38 0.24 5.66
C ALA A 27 -3.79 0.69 5.22
N LEU A 28 -3.94 1.94 4.77
CA LEU A 28 -5.17 2.42 4.13
C LEU A 28 -5.20 2.09 2.63
N LEU A 29 -4.08 2.29 1.94
CA LEU A 29 -3.97 2.15 0.49
C LEU A 29 -4.17 0.71 0.02
N VAL A 30 -3.56 -0.27 0.69
CA VAL A 30 -3.60 -1.68 0.24
C VAL A 30 -5.04 -2.22 0.24
N PRO A 31 -5.83 -2.14 1.34
CA PRO A 31 -7.22 -2.57 1.31
C PRO A 31 -8.07 -1.79 0.29
N TRP A 32 -7.83 -0.49 0.13
CA TRP A 32 -8.50 0.34 -0.87
C TRP A 32 -8.28 -0.15 -2.30
N MET A 33 -7.04 -0.46 -2.66
CA MET A 33 -6.70 -0.95 -3.99
C MET A 33 -7.24 -2.36 -4.24
N VAL A 34 -7.22 -3.23 -3.23
CA VAL A 34 -7.87 -4.55 -3.29
C VAL A 34 -9.37 -4.41 -3.53
N TRP A 35 -10.04 -3.49 -2.83
CA TRP A 35 -11.47 -3.22 -3.03
C TRP A 35 -11.74 -2.69 -4.44
N LYS A 36 -10.96 -1.71 -4.92
CA LYS A 36 -11.08 -1.15 -6.27
C LYS A 36 -10.92 -2.23 -7.37
N HIS A 37 -9.91 -3.09 -7.23
CA HIS A 37 -9.66 -4.21 -8.15
C HIS A 37 -10.83 -5.21 -8.16
N ARG A 38 -11.33 -5.60 -6.99
CA ARG A 38 -12.49 -6.51 -6.88
C ARG A 38 -13.73 -5.91 -7.54
N ASN A 39 -13.99 -4.62 -7.34
CA ASN A 39 -15.11 -3.96 -7.99
C ASN A 39 -14.96 -3.96 -9.51
N SER A 40 -13.77 -3.67 -10.04
CA SER A 40 -13.57 -3.70 -11.50
C SER A 40 -13.75 -5.11 -12.09
N CYS A 41 -13.36 -6.16 -11.35
CA CYS A 41 -13.63 -7.53 -11.76
C CYS A 41 -15.14 -7.84 -11.85
N VAL A 42 -15.94 -7.27 -10.94
CA VAL A 42 -17.39 -7.50 -10.88
C VAL A 42 -18.16 -6.63 -11.87
N PHE A 43 -17.80 -5.36 -12.01
CA PHE A 43 -18.57 -4.36 -12.76
C PHE A 43 -18.05 -4.12 -14.17
N ASP A 44 -16.74 -4.27 -14.40
CA ASP A 44 -16.09 -3.97 -15.69
C ASP A 44 -15.62 -5.23 -16.42
N ASN A 45 -15.92 -6.43 -15.91
CA ASN A 45 -15.41 -7.72 -16.39
C ASN A 45 -13.87 -7.77 -16.47
N ALA A 46 -13.18 -7.02 -15.62
CA ALA A 46 -11.73 -7.09 -15.54
C ALA A 46 -11.29 -8.50 -15.08
N THR A 47 -10.17 -8.99 -15.63
CA THR A 47 -9.64 -10.28 -15.20
C THR A 47 -8.95 -10.13 -13.84
N PRO A 48 -9.29 -10.97 -12.83
CA PRO A 48 -8.60 -10.95 -11.56
C PRO A 48 -7.11 -11.26 -11.75
N SER A 49 -6.24 -10.32 -11.36
CA SER A 49 -4.80 -10.48 -11.47
C SER A 49 -4.11 -10.04 -10.19
N LEU A 50 -3.44 -10.98 -9.54
CA LEU A 50 -2.59 -10.70 -8.38
C LEU A 50 -1.20 -10.20 -8.80
N ASN A 51 -0.83 -10.35 -10.07
CA ASN A 51 0.46 -9.89 -10.59
C ASN A 51 0.47 -8.39 -10.85
N THR A 52 -0.66 -7.83 -11.31
CA THR A 52 -0.77 -6.40 -11.67
C THR A 52 -1.23 -5.52 -10.50
N LEU A 53 -1.78 -6.13 -9.45
CA LEU A 53 -2.27 -5.42 -8.27
C LEU A 53 -1.13 -4.75 -7.48
N PRO A 54 0.03 -5.39 -7.23
CA PRO A 54 1.18 -4.75 -6.60
C PRO A 54 1.67 -3.52 -7.37
N ASP A 55 1.78 -3.61 -8.70
CA ASP A 55 2.21 -2.49 -9.55
C ASP A 55 1.24 -1.31 -9.43
N SER A 56 -0.07 -1.59 -9.52
CA SER A 56 -1.11 -0.58 -9.34
C SER A 56 -1.07 0.08 -7.96
N ILE A 57 -0.78 -0.68 -6.90
CA ILE A 57 -0.60 -0.16 -5.54
C ILE A 57 0.61 0.77 -5.48
N GLN A 58 1.72 0.41 -6.11
CA GLN A 58 2.91 1.26 -6.15
C GLN A 58 2.67 2.56 -6.92
N ASP A 59 1.98 2.51 -8.05
CA ASP A 59 1.64 3.69 -8.85
C ASP A 59 0.71 4.65 -8.10
N GLU A 60 -0.31 4.11 -7.42
CA GLU A 60 -1.20 4.90 -6.57
C GLU A 60 -0.44 5.47 -5.36
N ALA A 61 0.47 4.71 -4.75
CA ALA A 61 1.32 5.19 -3.67
C ALA A 61 2.23 6.35 -4.11
N ARG A 62 2.82 6.27 -5.32
CA ARG A 62 3.61 7.36 -5.93
C ARG A 62 2.73 8.60 -6.12
N SER A 63 1.50 8.42 -6.60
CA SER A 63 0.52 9.50 -6.77
C SER A 63 0.19 10.18 -5.43
N TRP A 64 -0.04 9.41 -4.36
CA TRP A 64 -0.25 9.96 -3.01
C TRP A 64 0.98 10.69 -2.48
N ALA A 65 2.18 10.16 -2.74
CA ALA A 65 3.43 10.82 -2.37
C ALA A 65 3.66 12.14 -3.13
N ALA A 66 3.19 12.25 -4.38
CA ALA A 66 3.19 13.49 -5.15
C ALA A 66 2.14 14.49 -4.61
N ALA A 67 0.97 13.99 -4.18
CA ALA A 67 -0.12 14.78 -3.62
C ALA A 67 0.08 15.22 -2.16
N GLY A 68 1.25 14.98 -1.56
CA GLY A 68 1.58 15.47 -0.22
C GLY A 68 1.56 14.43 0.90
N ALA A 69 1.71 13.14 0.58
CA ALA A 69 2.01 12.09 1.57
C ALA A 69 3.53 11.76 1.59
N PRO A 70 4.41 12.65 2.13
CA PRO A 70 5.87 12.51 2.01
C PRO A 70 6.42 11.24 2.67
N GLY A 71 5.72 10.70 3.67
CA GLY A 71 6.10 9.43 4.29
C GLY A 71 6.16 8.27 3.31
N LEU A 72 5.32 8.26 2.26
CA LEU A 72 5.35 7.21 1.25
C LEU A 72 6.64 7.25 0.41
N ARG A 73 7.22 8.43 0.17
CA ARG A 73 8.49 8.55 -0.57
C ARG A 73 9.65 7.83 0.11
N LEU A 74 9.61 7.71 1.44
CA LEU A 74 10.64 7.04 2.23
C LEU A 74 10.58 5.51 2.12
N VAL A 75 9.44 4.95 1.69
CA VAL A 75 9.20 3.50 1.66
C VAL A 75 9.05 2.98 0.24
N LEU A 76 8.75 3.87 -0.72
CA LEU A 76 8.69 3.51 -2.13
C LEU A 76 10.11 3.34 -2.69
N PRO A 77 10.40 2.20 -3.35
CA PRO A 77 11.65 2.03 -4.07
C PRO A 77 11.79 3.12 -5.15
N GLN A 78 12.89 3.89 -5.04
CA GLN A 78 13.17 5.04 -5.92
C GLN A 78 13.55 4.58 -7.33
N THR A 79 14.20 3.43 -7.45
CA THR A 79 14.67 2.84 -8.71
C THR A 79 14.58 1.31 -8.60
N TRP A 80 14.32 0.66 -9.73
CA TRP A 80 14.40 -0.78 -9.86
C TRP A 80 15.87 -1.23 -9.75
N ASP A 81 16.37 -1.49 -8.55
CA ASP A 81 17.50 -2.42 -8.44
C ASP A 81 16.93 -3.82 -8.55
N VAL A 82 16.87 -4.28 -9.80
CA VAL A 82 16.61 -5.66 -10.17
C VAL A 82 17.87 -6.44 -9.83
N HIS A 83 17.96 -6.93 -8.60
CA HIS A 83 18.85 -8.01 -8.20
C HIS A 83 18.03 -9.15 -7.60
#